data_AF-A0A3C1LFJ8-F1
#
_entry.id   AF-A0A3C1LFJ8-F1
#
_cell.length_a   1.000
_cell.length_b   1.000
_cell.length_c   1.000
_cell.angle_alpha   90.00
_cell.angle_beta   90.00
_cell.angle_gamma   90.00
#
_symmetry.space_group_name_H-M   'P 1'
#
loop_
_entity.id
_entity.type
_entity.pdbx_description
1 polymer ?
#
loop_
_entity_poly.entity_id
_entity_poly.type
_entity_poly.pdbx_seq_one_letter_code
_entity_poly.pdbx_strand_id
1 'polypeptide(L)'
;MIKSIFIITCSLAAIVLTGCGNNNESSDTNNTIATTDSLVFTMDSIYRKGSGGTANEAEASIIYPNIATKGPLADSIQQYLRWAFRGANTARAGLDSFMREYESYANDMKLIGSEPHGWYYHAKANVYNAYKGLFTLSLSLEEYSGGAHGNYVTQIYLFDNKGKNLTWNDVIVPDGEKRLSPILQTYIAQHLELPPNTKVSDMGLLIIGETIPLSQYFRLSPAGLAVVYNPYEIAAYAVGSINFTIPYSQLKGILKPEYL
;
A
#
# COMPACT_ATOMS: atom_id res chain seq x y z
N MET A 1 23.76 51.51 36.88
CA MET A 1 23.04 51.44 38.17
C MET A 1 21.64 50.98 37.84
N ILE A 2 21.09 49.81 38.21
CA ILE A 2 21.40 48.75 39.17
C ILE A 2 20.97 47.44 38.48
N LYS A 3 21.81 46.39 38.57
CA LYS A 3 21.45 45.01 38.19
C LYS A 3 20.60 44.43 39.31
N SER A 4 19.43 43.88 39.01
CA SER A 4 18.69 43.00 39.92
C SER A 4 18.74 41.58 39.38
N ILE A 5 19.54 40.77 40.07
CA ILE A 5 19.70 39.32 39.88
C ILE A 5 18.61 38.64 40.70
N PHE A 6 17.72 37.88 40.05
CA PHE A 6 16.82 36.96 40.72
C PHE A 6 17.50 35.59 40.83
N ILE A 7 17.80 35.20 42.06
CA ILE A 7 18.30 33.88 42.45
C ILE A 7 17.09 32.96 42.54
N ILE A 8 16.98 31.99 41.62
CA ILE A 8 16.06 30.87 41.75
C ILE A 8 16.88 29.68 42.23
N THR A 9 16.67 29.34 43.50
CA THR A 9 17.24 28.19 44.19
C THR A 9 16.73 26.88 43.58
N CYS A 10 17.67 26.11 43.05
CA CYS A 10 17.50 24.75 42.56
C CYS A 10 17.44 23.81 43.78
N SER A 11 16.28 23.18 44.03
CA SER A 11 16.15 22.12 45.04
C SER A 11 16.13 20.77 44.33
N LEU A 12 17.24 20.06 44.47
CA LEU A 12 17.50 18.72 43.98
C LEU A 12 16.79 17.72 44.93
N ALA A 13 15.81 16.97 44.43
CA ALA A 13 15.27 15.81 45.14
C ALA A 13 15.72 14.55 44.39
N ALA A 14 16.71 13.86 44.96
CA ALA A 14 17.14 12.54 44.54
C ALA A 14 16.18 11.49 45.10
N ILE A 15 15.60 10.66 44.23
CA ILE A 15 15.01 9.38 44.62
C ILE A 15 15.72 8.31 43.79
N VAL A 16 16.54 7.52 44.47
CA VAL A 16 17.11 6.28 43.96
C VAL A 16 16.24 5.15 44.47
N LEU A 17 15.63 4.39 43.56
CA LEU A 17 15.23 3.00 43.82
C LEU A 17 15.60 2.15 42.61
N THR A 18 16.56 1.26 42.85
CA THR A 18 16.98 0.15 42.00
C THR A 18 15.93 -0.95 41.95
N GLY A 19 15.69 -1.50 40.76
CA GLY A 19 14.96 -2.75 40.55
C GLY A 19 15.30 -3.38 39.21
N CYS A 20 16.13 -4.42 39.22
CA CYS A 20 16.37 -5.31 38.09
C CYS A 20 15.27 -6.38 38.02
N GLY A 21 14.78 -6.72 36.82
CA GLY A 21 13.90 -7.89 36.66
C GLY A 21 13.20 -8.02 35.32
N ASN A 22 13.87 -8.70 34.38
CA ASN A 22 13.36 -9.48 33.25
C ASN A 22 12.56 -8.78 32.12
N ASN A 23 13.22 -8.71 30.96
CA ASN A 23 12.63 -8.41 29.66
C ASN A 23 11.75 -9.58 29.21
N ASN A 24 10.44 -9.33 29.12
CA ASN A 24 9.57 -9.97 28.15
C ASN A 24 8.83 -8.84 27.46
N GLU A 25 9.28 -8.49 26.25
CA GLU A 25 8.50 -7.65 25.34
C GLU A 25 7.25 -8.43 24.95
N SER A 26 6.16 -8.19 25.67
CA SER A 26 4.82 -8.52 25.21
C SER A 26 4.51 -7.64 23.99
N SER A 27 4.30 -8.29 22.86
CA SER A 27 3.71 -7.67 21.68
C SER A 27 2.31 -7.16 22.03
N ASP A 28 2.19 -5.86 22.31
CA ASP A 28 0.90 -5.18 22.44
C ASP A 28 0.25 -5.11 21.04
N THR A 29 -0.54 -6.12 20.70
CA THR A 29 -1.47 -6.06 19.59
C THR A 29 -2.67 -5.21 20.02
N ASN A 30 -2.60 -3.91 19.75
CA ASN A 30 -3.79 -3.04 19.80
C ASN A 30 -4.78 -3.46 18.69
N ASN A 31 -5.57 -4.49 18.97
CA ASN A 31 -6.69 -4.94 18.15
C ASN A 31 -7.80 -3.88 18.16
N THR A 32 -7.64 -2.86 17.31
CA THR A 32 -8.69 -1.87 17.07
C THR A 32 -9.75 -2.51 16.17
N ILE A 33 -10.95 -2.69 16.69
CA ILE A 33 -12.11 -3.12 15.91
C ILE A 33 -12.55 -1.93 15.05
N ALA A 34 -12.37 -2.03 13.73
CA ALA A 34 -12.89 -1.04 12.79
C ALA A 34 -14.24 -1.52 12.25
N THR A 35 -15.30 -0.77 12.53
CA THR A 35 -16.66 -1.06 12.04
C THR A 35 -16.99 -0.16 10.85
N THR A 36 -17.27 -0.76 9.70
CA THR A 36 -17.76 -0.04 8.51
C THR A 36 -19.11 -0.58 8.10
N ASP A 37 -20.13 -0.38 8.94
CA ASP A 37 -21.59 -0.67 8.81
C ASP A 37 -22.08 -1.98 8.15
N SER A 38 -21.17 -2.87 7.74
CA SER A 38 -21.44 -4.21 7.18
C SER A 38 -20.19 -5.09 7.27
N LEU A 39 -18.99 -4.52 7.18
CA LEU A 39 -17.72 -5.25 7.33
C LEU A 39 -17.14 -5.03 8.73
N VAL A 40 -16.99 -6.13 9.48
CA VAL A 40 -16.34 -6.20 10.79
C VAL A 40 -15.02 -6.95 10.63
N PHE A 41 -13.93 -6.30 11.01
CA PHE A 41 -12.60 -6.88 10.97
C PHE A 41 -11.72 -6.30 12.08
N THR A 42 -10.64 -7.00 12.36
CA THR A 42 -9.51 -6.49 13.15
C THR A 42 -8.27 -6.46 12.27
N MET A 43 -7.30 -5.60 12.57
CA MET A 43 -6.01 -5.66 11.91
C MET A 43 -5.12 -6.67 12.65
N ASP A 44 -4.52 -7.58 11.91
CA ASP A 44 -3.56 -8.57 12.40
C ASP A 44 -2.22 -8.37 11.67
N SER A 45 -1.16 -8.93 12.23
CA SER A 45 0.18 -8.87 11.65
C SER A 45 0.97 -10.14 11.94
N ILE A 46 1.75 -10.57 10.95
CA ILE A 46 2.77 -11.60 11.13
C ILE A 46 4.12 -11.06 10.66
N TYR A 47 5.16 -11.36 11.43
CA TYR A 47 6.54 -10.96 11.16
C TYR A 47 7.47 -12.16 11.34
N ARG A 48 8.51 -12.23 10.52
CA ARG A 48 9.64 -13.13 10.73
C ARG A 48 10.92 -12.50 10.18
N LYS A 49 12.01 -12.70 10.90
CA LYS A 49 13.39 -12.46 10.44
C LYS A 49 14.18 -13.76 10.57
N GLY A 50 15.19 -13.93 9.72
CA GLY A 50 16.19 -14.99 9.86
C GLY A 50 16.78 -15.06 11.27
N SER A 51 17.33 -16.22 11.63
CA SER A 51 17.74 -16.55 12.99
C SER A 51 19.22 -16.26 13.31
N GLY A 52 19.93 -15.48 12.48
CA GLY A 52 21.38 -15.26 12.64
C GLY A 52 21.77 -13.84 13.08
N GLY A 53 20.85 -12.86 13.06
CA GLY A 53 21.14 -11.47 13.43
C GLY A 53 22.14 -10.75 12.52
N THR A 54 22.47 -11.33 11.37
CA THR A 54 23.38 -10.75 10.37
C THR A 54 22.63 -9.88 9.36
N ALA A 55 23.34 -8.96 8.70
CA ALA A 55 22.76 -8.07 7.69
C ALA A 55 22.28 -8.80 6.41
N ASN A 56 22.55 -10.10 6.29
CA ASN A 56 22.30 -10.92 5.10
C ASN A 56 21.19 -11.94 5.34
N GLU A 57 20.11 -11.55 6.01
CA GLU A 57 18.99 -12.45 6.32
C GLU A 57 17.71 -12.05 5.61
N ALA A 58 16.81 -13.02 5.44
CA ALA A 58 15.45 -12.74 5.02
C ALA A 58 14.63 -12.08 6.14
N GLU A 59 13.83 -11.10 5.77
CA GLU A 59 12.86 -10.45 6.63
C GLU A 59 11.50 -10.37 5.94
N ALA A 60 10.41 -10.73 6.62
CA ALA A 60 9.08 -10.67 6.06
C ALA A 60 8.06 -10.15 7.07
N SER A 61 7.16 -9.28 6.61
CA SER A 61 6.03 -8.80 7.39
C SER A 61 4.77 -8.72 6.55
N ILE A 62 3.64 -9.18 7.08
CA ILE A 62 2.33 -9.03 6.45
C ILE A 62 1.37 -8.47 7.49
N ILE A 63 0.84 -7.27 7.23
CA ILE A 63 -0.22 -6.61 8.01
C ILE A 63 -1.51 -6.71 7.21
N TYR A 64 -2.58 -7.25 7.78
CA TYR A 64 -3.79 -7.58 7.03
C TYR A 64 -5.07 -7.51 7.88
N PRO A 65 -6.23 -7.24 7.26
CA PRO A 65 -7.51 -7.32 7.96
C PRO A 65 -7.92 -8.78 8.15
N ASN A 66 -8.13 -9.18 9.39
CA ASN A 66 -8.79 -10.43 9.76
C ASN A 66 -10.31 -10.20 9.81
N ILE A 67 -11.02 -10.65 8.77
CA ILE A 67 -12.43 -10.36 8.54
C ILE A 67 -13.31 -11.33 9.33
N ALA A 68 -14.12 -10.80 10.25
CA ALA A 68 -15.07 -11.58 11.04
C ALA A 68 -16.43 -11.73 10.34
N THR A 69 -16.83 -10.73 9.55
CA THR A 69 -18.05 -10.79 8.72
C THR A 69 -17.98 -11.95 7.73
N LYS A 70 -19.11 -12.62 7.50
CA LYS A 70 -19.29 -13.61 6.42
C LYS A 70 -20.12 -13.02 5.28
N GLY A 71 -19.90 -13.51 4.07
CA GLY A 71 -20.73 -13.20 2.90
C GLY A 71 -19.90 -12.71 1.70
N PRO A 72 -20.58 -12.40 0.58
CA PRO A 72 -19.93 -12.18 -0.71
C PRO A 72 -18.84 -11.10 -0.71
N LEU A 73 -19.06 -10.00 0.03
CA LEU A 73 -18.04 -8.95 0.18
C LEU A 73 -16.79 -9.46 0.90
N ALA A 74 -16.96 -10.17 2.01
CA ALA A 74 -15.85 -10.75 2.76
C ALA A 74 -15.10 -11.79 1.93
N ASP A 75 -15.82 -12.64 1.18
CA ASP A 75 -15.24 -13.66 0.31
C ASP A 75 -14.40 -13.03 -0.82
N SER A 76 -14.90 -11.96 -1.45
CA SER A 76 -14.15 -11.20 -2.45
C SER A 76 -12.92 -10.54 -1.87
N ILE A 77 -13.02 -9.85 -0.74
CA ILE A 77 -11.85 -9.22 -0.10
C ILE A 77 -10.81 -10.30 0.23
N GLN A 78 -11.24 -11.43 0.79
CA GLN A 78 -10.35 -12.55 1.10
C GLN A 78 -9.65 -13.13 -0.14
N GLN A 79 -10.36 -13.21 -1.27
CA GLN A 79 -9.77 -13.62 -2.55
C GLN A 79 -8.62 -12.69 -2.97
N TYR A 80 -8.81 -11.37 -2.86
CA TYR A 80 -7.79 -10.39 -3.24
C TYR A 80 -6.68 -10.24 -2.19
N LEU A 81 -6.93 -10.51 -0.91
CA LEU A 81 -5.88 -10.57 0.13
C LEU A 81 -4.81 -11.60 -0.20
N ARG A 82 -5.11 -12.62 -1.01
CA ARG A 82 -4.11 -13.60 -1.46
C ARG A 82 -2.94 -12.94 -2.18
N TRP A 83 -3.09 -11.78 -2.81
CA TRP A 83 -1.95 -11.04 -3.38
C TRP A 83 -0.93 -10.62 -2.31
N ALA A 84 -1.39 -10.13 -1.17
CA ALA A 84 -0.54 -9.84 -0.01
C ALA A 84 0.01 -11.11 0.67
N PHE A 85 -0.58 -12.26 0.39
CA PHE A 85 -0.14 -13.56 0.91
C PHE A 85 0.64 -14.37 -0.13
N ARG A 86 1.19 -13.73 -1.16
CA ARG A 86 1.96 -14.40 -2.24
C ARG A 86 1.20 -15.57 -2.88
N GLY A 87 -0.11 -15.42 -3.05
CA GLY A 87 -1.01 -16.44 -3.58
C GLY A 87 -1.47 -17.50 -2.56
N ALA A 88 -0.99 -17.48 -1.32
CA ALA A 88 -1.44 -18.42 -0.30
C ALA A 88 -2.82 -18.04 0.27
N ASN A 89 -3.48 -19.00 0.93
CA ASN A 89 -4.79 -18.78 1.55
C ASN A 89 -4.70 -18.01 2.88
N THR A 90 -3.53 -17.98 3.52
CA THR A 90 -3.31 -17.30 4.80
C THR A 90 -1.99 -16.52 4.77
N ALA A 91 -1.92 -15.44 5.55
CA ALA A 91 -0.70 -14.66 5.72
C ALA A 91 0.48 -15.53 6.18
N ARG A 92 0.23 -16.45 7.12
CA ARG A 92 1.25 -17.41 7.60
C ARG A 92 1.81 -18.26 6.48
N ALA A 93 0.95 -18.87 5.65
CA ALA A 93 1.40 -19.71 4.56
C ALA A 93 2.16 -18.91 3.48
N GLY A 94 1.76 -17.66 3.21
CA GLY A 94 2.46 -16.76 2.30
C GLY A 94 3.85 -16.37 2.81
N LEU A 95 3.94 -15.99 4.08
CA LEU A 95 5.21 -15.70 4.75
C LEU A 95 6.10 -16.94 4.78
N ASP A 96 5.56 -18.11 5.12
CA ASP A 96 6.32 -19.36 5.12
C ASP A 96 6.84 -19.72 3.71
N SER A 97 6.11 -19.37 2.64
CA SER A 97 6.59 -19.54 1.26
C SER A 97 7.82 -18.67 1.00
N PHE A 98 7.76 -17.39 1.31
CA PHE A 98 8.88 -16.47 1.14
C PHE A 98 10.13 -16.95 1.89
N MET A 99 9.97 -17.39 3.14
CA MET A 99 11.09 -17.89 3.93
C MET A 99 11.71 -19.17 3.35
N ARG A 100 10.90 -20.09 2.83
CA ARG A 100 11.40 -21.29 2.13
C ARG A 100 12.10 -20.96 0.82
N GLU A 101 11.59 -20.00 0.05
CA GLU A 101 12.23 -19.51 -1.18
C GLU A 101 13.64 -18.96 -0.86
N TYR A 102 13.74 -18.16 0.20
CA TYR A 102 15.03 -17.66 0.68
C TYR A 102 15.97 -18.77 1.15
N GLU A 103 15.47 -19.75 1.92
CA GLU A 103 16.28 -20.90 2.37
C GLU A 103 16.85 -21.69 1.18
N SER A 104 16.06 -21.88 0.12
CA SER A 104 16.52 -22.51 -1.12
C SER A 104 17.65 -21.71 -1.76
N TYR A 105 17.43 -20.40 -1.96
CA TYR A 105 18.44 -19.49 -2.50
C TYR A 105 19.73 -19.48 -1.66
N ALA A 106 19.61 -19.42 -0.34
CA ALA A 106 20.75 -19.43 0.57
C ALA A 106 21.55 -20.72 0.49
N ASN A 107 20.89 -21.86 0.26
CA ASN A 107 21.58 -23.13 0.03
C ASN A 107 22.30 -23.13 -1.32
N ASP A 108 21.68 -22.62 -2.38
CA ASP A 108 22.29 -22.52 -3.71
C ASP A 108 23.55 -21.64 -3.71
N MET A 109 23.52 -20.51 -3.00
CA MET A 109 24.68 -19.62 -2.86
C MET A 109 25.85 -20.31 -2.14
N LYS A 110 25.56 -21.09 -1.08
CA LYS A 110 26.58 -21.87 -0.37
C LYS A 110 27.22 -22.92 -1.27
N LEU A 111 26.46 -23.58 -2.15
CA LEU A 111 26.98 -24.59 -3.08
C LEU A 111 28.01 -24.01 -4.07
N ILE A 112 27.89 -22.73 -4.40
CA ILE A 112 28.86 -22.03 -5.26
C ILE A 112 29.91 -21.23 -4.47
N GLY A 113 30.01 -21.45 -3.15
CA GLY A 113 30.98 -20.77 -2.29
C GLY A 113 30.74 -19.26 -2.13
N SER A 114 29.50 -18.81 -2.29
CA SER A 114 29.09 -17.42 -2.13
C SER A 114 28.18 -17.22 -0.92
N GLU A 115 28.23 -16.05 -0.32
CA GLU A 115 27.31 -15.67 0.75
C GLU A 115 25.99 -15.17 0.16
N PRO A 116 24.82 -15.60 0.69
CA PRO A 116 23.54 -15.06 0.25
C PRO A 116 23.40 -13.60 0.67
N HIS A 117 22.74 -12.81 -0.17
CA HIS A 117 22.31 -11.46 0.21
C HIS A 117 20.95 -11.51 0.91
N GLY A 118 20.70 -10.57 1.82
CA GLY A 118 19.42 -10.48 2.54
C GLY A 118 18.24 -10.19 1.59
N TRP A 119 17.09 -10.79 1.86
CA TRP A 119 15.84 -10.56 1.13
C TRP A 119 14.82 -9.87 2.04
N TYR A 120 13.87 -9.15 1.48
CA TYR A 120 12.71 -8.71 2.25
C TYR A 120 11.38 -8.84 1.51
N TYR A 121 10.31 -9.01 2.27
CA TYR A 121 8.93 -8.92 1.78
C TYR A 121 8.05 -8.20 2.80
N HIS A 122 7.50 -7.05 2.41
CA HIS A 122 6.61 -6.25 3.23
C HIS A 122 5.27 -6.07 2.52
N ALA A 123 4.20 -6.57 3.12
CA ALA A 123 2.85 -6.38 2.63
C ALA A 123 1.97 -5.70 3.70
N LYS A 124 1.22 -4.69 3.28
CA LYS A 124 0.20 -4.05 4.11
C LYS A 124 -1.11 -3.96 3.35
N ALA A 125 -2.12 -4.65 3.84
CA ALA A 125 -3.48 -4.58 3.35
C ALA A 125 -4.34 -3.73 4.29
N ASN A 126 -5.09 -2.77 3.76
CA ASN A 126 -6.09 -2.01 4.51
C ASN A 126 -7.44 -2.13 3.81
N VAL A 127 -8.50 -2.30 4.59
CA VAL A 127 -9.87 -2.25 4.10
C VAL A 127 -10.65 -1.17 4.83
N TYR A 128 -11.45 -0.38 4.11
CA TYR A 128 -12.24 0.69 4.68
C TYR A 128 -13.46 1.03 3.81
N ASN A 129 -14.49 1.64 4.41
CA ASN A 129 -15.59 2.24 3.66
C ASN A 129 -15.05 3.44 2.90
N ALA A 130 -15.06 3.35 1.58
CA ALA A 130 -14.40 4.30 0.73
C ALA A 130 -15.28 5.53 0.51
N TYR A 131 -16.50 5.32 0.02
CA TYR A 131 -17.45 6.37 -0.34
C TYR A 131 -18.80 5.74 -0.73
N LYS A 132 -19.94 6.33 -0.34
CA LYS A 132 -21.30 5.91 -0.75
C LYS A 132 -21.59 4.40 -0.62
N GLY A 133 -21.10 3.77 0.45
CA GLY A 133 -21.31 2.34 0.70
C GLY A 133 -20.43 1.40 -0.15
N LEU A 134 -19.45 1.95 -0.86
CA LEU A 134 -18.38 1.19 -1.50
C LEU A 134 -17.26 0.90 -0.50
N PHE A 135 -16.57 -0.20 -0.70
CA PHE A 135 -15.43 -0.63 0.13
C PHE A 135 -14.16 -0.60 -0.71
N THR A 136 -13.06 -0.09 -0.16
CA THR A 136 -11.75 -0.20 -0.79
C THR A 136 -10.89 -1.20 -0.04
N LEU A 137 -10.26 -2.13 -0.77
CA LEU A 137 -9.07 -2.85 -0.33
C LEU A 137 -7.86 -2.19 -1.01
N SER A 138 -6.91 -1.72 -0.21
CA SER A 138 -5.62 -1.21 -0.67
C SER A 138 -4.51 -2.12 -0.17
N LEU A 139 -3.68 -2.62 -1.09
CA LEU A 139 -2.52 -3.45 -0.81
C LEU A 139 -1.26 -2.69 -1.19
N SER A 140 -0.38 -2.42 -0.24
CA SER A 140 0.99 -1.95 -0.49
C SER A 140 1.91 -3.14 -0.34
N LEU A 141 2.56 -3.53 -1.44
CA LEU A 141 3.47 -4.67 -1.50
C LEU A 141 4.86 -4.15 -1.89
N GLU A 142 5.87 -4.59 -1.16
CA GLU A 142 7.27 -4.29 -1.43
C GLU A 142 8.09 -5.58 -1.22
N GLU A 143 8.99 -5.85 -2.16
CA GLU A 143 9.82 -7.06 -2.16
C GLU A 143 11.21 -6.76 -2.69
N TYR A 144 12.22 -7.34 -2.04
CA TYR A 144 13.57 -7.48 -2.58
C TYR A 144 14.00 -8.94 -2.43
N SER A 145 14.33 -9.56 -3.55
CA SER A 145 14.81 -10.94 -3.62
C SER A 145 16.13 -11.04 -4.40
N GLY A 146 16.96 -10.00 -4.31
CA GLY A 146 18.21 -9.84 -5.05
C GLY A 146 18.09 -8.92 -6.27
N GLY A 147 19.21 -8.71 -6.97
CA GLY A 147 19.29 -7.80 -8.11
C GLY A 147 19.63 -6.36 -7.73
N ALA A 148 19.40 -5.42 -8.66
CA ALA A 148 19.83 -4.03 -8.53
C ALA A 148 19.03 -3.21 -7.49
N HIS A 149 17.74 -3.51 -7.32
CA HIS A 149 16.85 -2.81 -6.38
C HIS A 149 15.62 -3.69 -6.06
N GLY A 150 14.88 -3.32 -4.99
CA GLY A 150 13.57 -3.90 -4.68
C GLY A 150 12.49 -3.43 -5.65
N ASN A 151 11.33 -4.05 -5.61
CA ASN A 151 10.15 -3.63 -6.36
C ASN A 151 8.99 -3.37 -5.41
N TYR A 152 8.09 -2.48 -5.79
CA TYR A 152 6.91 -2.16 -5.00
C TYR A 152 5.71 -1.89 -5.91
N VAL A 153 4.53 -2.24 -5.41
CA VAL A 153 3.26 -2.05 -6.10
C VAL A 153 2.19 -1.67 -5.07
N THR A 154 1.35 -0.71 -5.43
CA THR A 154 0.09 -0.46 -4.76
C THR A 154 -1.05 -1.00 -5.61
N GLN A 155 -1.78 -1.97 -5.08
CA GLN A 155 -2.99 -2.51 -5.69
C GLN A 155 -4.21 -1.95 -4.98
N ILE A 156 -5.22 -1.56 -5.75
CA ILE A 156 -6.47 -0.99 -5.24
C ILE A 156 -7.64 -1.73 -5.86
N TYR A 157 -8.55 -2.19 -5.02
CA TYR A 157 -9.78 -2.85 -5.42
C TYR A 157 -10.96 -2.14 -4.77
N LEU A 158 -11.99 -1.84 -5.58
CA LEU A 158 -13.18 -1.11 -5.15
C LEU A 158 -14.37 -2.05 -5.25
N PHE A 159 -15.04 -2.32 -4.14
CA PHE A 159 -16.15 -3.27 -4.08
C PHE A 159 -17.47 -2.56 -3.81
N ASP A 160 -18.54 -3.05 -4.44
CA ASP A 160 -19.90 -2.81 -3.95
C ASP A 160 -20.20 -3.66 -2.70
N ASN A 161 -21.35 -3.43 -2.07
CA ASN A 161 -21.77 -4.19 -0.88
C ASN A 161 -22.11 -5.67 -1.16
N LYS A 162 -22.15 -6.08 -2.43
CA LYS A 162 -22.35 -7.47 -2.87
C LYS A 162 -21.03 -8.17 -3.19
N GLY A 163 -19.89 -7.50 -2.96
CA GLY A 163 -18.56 -8.06 -3.21
C GLY A 163 -18.13 -8.04 -4.67
N LYS A 164 -18.83 -7.33 -5.56
CA LYS A 164 -18.36 -7.16 -6.94
C LYS A 164 -17.21 -6.15 -6.94
N ASN A 165 -16.03 -6.55 -7.45
CA ASN A 165 -14.96 -5.63 -7.77
C ASN A 165 -15.38 -4.76 -8.98
N LEU A 166 -15.46 -3.45 -8.79
CA LEU A 166 -15.88 -2.48 -9.78
C LEU A 166 -14.72 -2.12 -10.70
N THR A 167 -14.97 -2.21 -11.99
CA THR A 167 -14.04 -1.83 -13.06
C THR A 167 -14.37 -0.44 -13.59
N TRP A 168 -13.53 0.10 -14.48
CA TRP A 168 -13.82 1.35 -15.17
C TRP A 168 -15.20 1.34 -15.86
N ASN A 169 -15.56 0.24 -16.53
CA ASN A 169 -16.86 0.06 -17.19
C ASN A 169 -18.05 0.12 -16.22
N ASP A 170 -17.81 -0.20 -14.94
CA ASP A 170 -18.83 -0.10 -13.91
C ASP A 170 -19.04 1.33 -13.41
N VAL A 171 -18.00 2.18 -13.48
CA VAL A 171 -18.02 3.51 -12.85
C VAL A 171 -18.10 4.69 -13.83
N ILE A 172 -17.63 4.54 -15.08
CA ILE A 172 -17.71 5.60 -16.10
C ILE A 172 -18.92 5.44 -17.01
N VAL A 173 -19.43 6.55 -17.52
CA VAL A 173 -20.47 6.55 -18.56
C VAL A 173 -19.89 6.06 -19.90
N PRO A 174 -20.72 5.65 -20.88
CA PRO A 174 -20.25 5.47 -22.25
C PRO A 174 -19.50 6.71 -22.75
N ASP A 175 -18.37 6.50 -23.44
CA ASP A 175 -17.41 7.55 -23.85
C ASP A 175 -16.72 8.32 -22.70
N GLY A 176 -16.92 7.91 -21.44
CA GLY A 176 -16.30 8.55 -20.27
C GLY A 176 -14.77 8.54 -20.35
N GLU A 177 -14.17 7.48 -20.86
CA GLU A 177 -12.71 7.38 -21.05
C GLU A 177 -12.15 8.49 -21.95
N LYS A 178 -12.82 8.78 -23.08
CA LYS A 178 -12.41 9.85 -23.99
C LYS A 178 -12.40 11.22 -23.31
N ARG A 179 -13.34 11.44 -22.40
CA ARG A 179 -13.47 12.68 -21.62
C ARG A 179 -12.48 12.73 -20.45
N LEU A 180 -12.12 11.56 -19.90
CA LEU A 180 -11.17 11.43 -18.81
C LEU A 180 -9.71 11.57 -19.29
N SER A 181 -9.40 11.11 -20.50
CA SER A 181 -8.05 11.13 -21.08
C SER A 181 -7.31 12.48 -20.96
N PRO A 182 -7.88 13.64 -21.40
CA PRO A 182 -7.20 14.93 -21.25
C PRO A 182 -7.00 15.36 -19.78
N ILE A 183 -7.88 14.90 -18.88
CA ILE A 183 -7.72 15.14 -17.44
C ILE A 183 -6.54 14.31 -16.92
N LEU A 184 -6.45 13.02 -17.25
CA LEU A 184 -5.30 12.19 -16.87
C LEU A 184 -3.99 12.79 -17.35
N GLN A 185 -3.93 13.25 -18.61
CA GLN A 185 -2.77 13.95 -19.17
C GLN A 185 -2.38 15.16 -18.32
N THR A 186 -3.35 15.99 -17.93
CA THR A 186 -3.11 17.18 -17.11
C THR A 186 -2.50 16.80 -15.75
N TYR A 187 -3.07 15.83 -15.05
CA TYR A 187 -2.60 15.42 -13.73
C TYR A 187 -1.25 14.70 -13.78
N ILE A 188 -1.00 13.90 -14.83
CA ILE A 188 0.29 13.23 -15.02
C ILE A 188 1.37 14.27 -15.32
N ALA A 189 1.11 15.24 -16.20
CA ALA A 189 2.05 16.33 -16.46
C ALA A 189 2.41 17.09 -15.17
N GLN A 190 1.40 17.42 -14.36
CA GLN A 190 1.62 18.10 -13.07
C GLN A 190 2.43 17.25 -12.09
N HIS A 191 2.16 15.94 -12.01
CA HIS A 191 2.95 15.03 -11.16
C HIS A 191 4.42 14.97 -11.60
N LEU A 192 4.67 15.06 -12.91
CA LEU A 192 6.02 15.10 -13.48
C LEU A 192 6.66 16.51 -13.46
N GLU A 193 6.02 17.48 -12.80
CA GLU A 193 6.47 18.89 -12.75
C GLU A 193 6.59 19.55 -14.14
N LEU A 194 5.76 19.11 -15.10
CA LEU A 194 5.68 19.63 -16.46
C LEU A 194 4.50 20.61 -16.61
N PRO A 195 4.50 21.49 -17.63
CA PRO A 195 3.33 22.29 -17.98
C PRO A 195 2.08 21.42 -18.19
N PRO A 196 0.89 21.80 -17.66
CA PRO A 196 -0.30 20.93 -17.68
C PRO A 196 -0.81 20.54 -19.08
N ASN A 197 -0.40 21.27 -20.12
CA ASN A 197 -0.76 21.04 -21.52
C ASN A 197 0.34 20.34 -22.34
N THR A 198 1.38 19.82 -21.68
CA THR A 198 2.45 19.04 -22.32
C THR A 198 1.84 17.85 -23.04
N LYS A 199 2.27 17.56 -24.28
CA LYS A 199 1.79 16.39 -25.04
C LYS A 199 2.32 15.10 -24.41
N VAL A 200 1.59 14.00 -24.52
CA VAL A 200 1.98 12.72 -23.91
C VAL A 200 3.33 12.25 -24.46
N SER A 201 3.56 12.43 -25.77
CA SER A 201 4.83 12.11 -26.43
C SER A 201 6.04 12.90 -25.90
N ASP A 202 5.81 14.08 -25.31
CA ASP A 202 6.84 14.94 -24.76
C ASP A 202 7.08 14.70 -23.26
N MET A 203 6.30 13.84 -22.60
CA MET A 203 6.39 13.58 -21.15
C MET A 203 7.45 12.55 -20.75
N GLY A 204 8.06 11.86 -21.71
CA GLY A 204 9.01 10.77 -21.42
C GLY A 204 8.36 9.52 -20.82
N LEU A 205 7.05 9.33 -21.05
CA LEU A 205 6.31 8.14 -20.64
C LEU A 205 6.67 6.93 -21.51
N LEU A 206 6.55 5.73 -20.95
CA LEU A 206 6.72 4.44 -21.63
C LEU A 206 5.44 4.04 -22.40
N ILE A 207 4.85 5.00 -23.11
CA ILE A 207 3.61 4.83 -23.88
C ILE A 207 3.90 5.16 -25.34
N ILE A 208 3.27 4.42 -26.26
CA ILE A 208 3.30 4.73 -27.69
C ILE A 208 2.05 5.53 -28.07
N GLY A 209 2.26 6.70 -28.66
CA GLY A 209 1.19 7.60 -29.10
C GLY A 209 0.75 8.61 -28.04
N GLU A 210 -0.45 9.14 -28.20
CA GLU A 210 -0.98 10.24 -27.36
C GLU A 210 -2.04 9.80 -26.35
N THR A 211 -2.37 8.51 -26.31
CA THR A 211 -3.44 7.99 -25.44
C THR A 211 -2.82 7.35 -24.20
N ILE A 212 -3.06 7.95 -23.04
CA ILE A 212 -2.72 7.35 -21.75
C ILE A 212 -3.73 6.24 -21.45
N PRO A 213 -3.28 4.99 -21.20
CA PRO A 213 -4.19 3.93 -20.79
C PRO A 213 -4.79 4.24 -19.42
N LEU A 214 -6.05 3.84 -19.20
CA LEU A 214 -6.63 3.89 -17.86
C LEU A 214 -5.79 3.02 -16.92
N SER A 215 -5.47 3.56 -15.75
CA SER A 215 -4.76 2.82 -14.70
C SER A 215 -5.53 1.56 -14.31
N GLN A 216 -4.81 0.50 -13.97
CA GLN A 216 -5.41 -0.71 -13.41
C GLN A 216 -5.99 -0.49 -12.01
N TYR A 217 -5.56 0.55 -11.30
CA TYR A 217 -5.84 0.78 -9.89
C TYR A 217 -6.41 2.18 -9.65
N PHE A 218 -7.71 2.21 -9.38
CA PHE A 218 -8.42 3.42 -8.99
C PHE A 218 -9.36 3.13 -7.81
N ARG A 219 -9.77 4.20 -7.13
CA ARG A 219 -10.89 4.14 -6.18
C ARG A 219 -11.65 5.45 -6.16
N LEU A 220 -12.91 5.36 -5.77
CA LEU A 220 -13.70 6.52 -5.37
C LEU A 220 -13.46 6.80 -3.89
N SER A 221 -13.20 8.05 -3.56
CA SER A 221 -12.94 8.53 -2.20
C SER A 221 -13.79 9.78 -1.95
N PRO A 222 -13.96 10.23 -0.69
CA PRO A 222 -14.72 11.44 -0.43
C PRO A 222 -14.15 12.69 -1.12
N ALA A 223 -12.86 12.69 -1.46
CA ALA A 223 -12.19 13.78 -2.17
C ALA A 223 -12.35 13.72 -3.70
N GLY A 224 -12.70 12.56 -4.27
CA GLY A 224 -12.74 12.35 -5.71
C GLY A 224 -12.25 10.97 -6.15
N LEU A 225 -11.96 10.87 -7.45
CA LEU A 225 -11.39 9.68 -8.09
C LEU A 225 -9.87 9.66 -7.87
N ALA A 226 -9.41 8.76 -7.01
CA ALA A 226 -7.99 8.52 -6.80
C ALA A 226 -7.49 7.48 -7.82
N VAL A 227 -6.37 7.78 -8.46
CA VAL A 227 -5.75 6.97 -9.52
C VAL A 227 -4.30 6.69 -9.14
N VAL A 228 -3.83 5.47 -9.38
CA VAL A 228 -2.45 5.06 -9.13
C VAL A 228 -1.89 4.34 -10.35
N TYR A 229 -0.84 4.87 -10.93
CA TYR A 229 0.03 4.15 -11.86
C TYR A 229 1.27 3.69 -11.10
N ASN A 230 1.56 2.39 -11.15
CA ASN A 230 2.71 1.81 -10.48
C ASN A 230 4.00 2.02 -11.30
N PRO A 231 5.18 1.86 -10.68
CA PRO A 231 6.44 1.81 -11.42
C PRO A 231 6.35 0.83 -12.60
N TYR A 232 6.93 1.21 -13.74
CA TYR A 232 6.86 0.48 -15.01
C TYR A 232 5.49 0.41 -15.70
N GLU A 233 4.41 0.91 -15.09
CA GLU A 233 3.07 0.87 -15.72
C GLU A 233 3.00 1.82 -16.92
N ILE A 234 3.42 3.08 -16.71
CA ILE A 234 3.47 4.10 -17.77
C ILE A 234 4.79 4.87 -17.80
N ALA A 235 5.69 4.64 -16.86
CA ALA A 235 6.94 5.40 -16.70
C ALA A 235 8.06 4.50 -16.15
N ALA A 236 9.31 4.93 -16.33
CA ALA A 236 10.47 4.22 -15.79
C ALA A 236 10.42 4.15 -14.25
N TYR A 237 11.04 3.13 -13.66
CA TYR A 237 11.08 2.95 -12.20
C TYR A 237 11.59 4.16 -11.42
N ALA A 238 12.57 4.88 -11.98
CA ALA A 238 13.16 6.07 -11.35
C ALA A 238 12.14 7.22 -11.15
N VAL A 239 11.05 7.24 -11.91
CA VAL A 239 9.93 8.19 -11.71
C VAL A 239 9.11 7.83 -10.47
N GLY A 240 9.13 6.57 -10.06
CA GLY A 240 8.29 6.05 -8.98
C GLY A 240 6.83 5.87 -9.40
N SER A 241 5.93 5.94 -8.42
CA SER A 241 4.49 5.80 -8.66
C SER A 241 3.84 7.15 -8.94
N ILE A 242 3.11 7.23 -10.04
CA ILE A 242 2.32 8.40 -10.40
C ILE A 242 0.92 8.25 -9.80
N ASN A 243 0.61 9.06 -8.81
CA ASN A 243 -0.67 9.01 -8.10
C ASN A 243 -1.24 10.41 -7.88
N PHE A 244 -2.56 10.52 -8.00
CA PHE A 244 -3.29 11.78 -7.87
C PHE A 244 -4.78 11.53 -7.62
N THR A 245 -5.49 12.57 -7.19
CA THR A 245 -6.96 12.54 -7.00
C THR A 245 -7.62 13.62 -7.84
N ILE A 246 -8.55 13.22 -8.70
CA ILE A 246 -9.36 14.13 -9.53
C ILE A 246 -10.64 14.47 -8.76
N PRO A 247 -10.93 15.75 -8.47
CA PRO A 247 -12.11 16.15 -7.72
C PRO A 247 -13.39 15.93 -8.54
N TYR A 248 -14.49 15.63 -7.84
CA TYR A 248 -15.79 15.34 -8.47
C TYR A 248 -16.32 16.47 -9.38
N SER A 249 -15.92 17.71 -9.15
CA SER A 249 -16.28 18.84 -10.02
C SER A 249 -15.80 18.68 -11.46
N GLN A 250 -14.70 17.96 -11.69
CA GLN A 250 -14.12 17.68 -13.00
C GLN A 250 -14.64 16.37 -13.62
N LEU A 251 -15.43 15.58 -12.87
CA LEU A 251 -15.87 14.24 -13.26
C LEU A 251 -17.33 14.19 -13.72
N LYS A 252 -18.01 15.33 -13.78
CA LYS A 252 -19.39 15.45 -14.27
C LYS A 252 -19.47 15.02 -15.74
N GLY A 253 -20.35 14.07 -16.04
CA GLY A 253 -20.48 13.50 -17.38
C GLY A 253 -19.32 12.56 -17.77
N ILE A 254 -18.48 12.15 -16.80
CA ILE A 254 -17.45 11.12 -16.93
C ILE A 254 -17.82 9.93 -16.04
N LEU A 255 -18.04 10.18 -14.75
CA LEU A 255 -18.57 9.17 -13.83
C LEU A 255 -20.08 9.03 -14.00
N LYS A 256 -20.60 7.82 -13.77
CA LYS A 256 -22.05 7.61 -13.69
C LYS A 256 -22.63 8.40 -12.51
N PRO A 257 -23.85 8.98 -12.63
CA PRO A 257 -24.38 9.92 -11.63
C PRO A 257 -24.45 9.38 -10.21
N GLU A 258 -24.66 8.08 -10.02
CA GLU A 258 -24.69 7.42 -8.71
C GLU A 258 -23.37 7.58 -7.93
N TYR A 259 -22.25 7.75 -8.62
CA TYR A 259 -20.90 7.89 -8.04
C TYR A 259 -20.44 9.33 -7.82
N LEU A 260 -21.24 10.33 -8.20
CA LEU A 260 -20.97 11.77 -7.97
C LEU A 260 -21.54 12.22 -6.64
#